data_AF-A0A3A4W3V9-F1
#
_entry.id   AF-A0A3A4W3V9-F1
#
_cell.length_a   1.000
_cell.length_b   1.000
_cell.length_c   1.000
_cell.angle_alpha   90.00
_cell.angle_beta   90.00
_cell.angle_gamma   90.00
#
_symmetry.space_group_name_H-M   'P 1'
#
loop_
_entity.id
_entity.type
_entity.pdbx_description
1 polymer ?
#
loop_
_entity_poly.entity_id
_entity_poly.type
_entity_poly.pdbx_seq_one_letter_code
_entity_poly.pdbx_strand_id
1 'polypeptide(L)'
;MKKGGKYGPETDSGIARRGIHALGRTGSFMAHGSGDFCIAFSTRNLRNIEGKRKRVIEIIADESLSPLFVAVVEAVTEALYNSLTMAKTTSGFMGARWRESI
;
A
#
# COMPACT_ATOMS: atom_id res chain seq x y z
N MET A 1 -31.97 -20.19 4.04
CA MET A 1 -30.74 -20.80 3.47
C MET A 1 -30.06 -19.76 2.56
N LYS A 2 -29.23 -18.85 3.13
CA LYS A 2 -28.51 -17.83 2.35
C LYS A 2 -27.21 -18.44 1.80
N LYS A 3 -27.11 -18.55 0.48
CA LYS A 3 -25.89 -18.92 -0.24
C LYS A 3 -24.92 -17.72 -0.27
N GLY A 4 -23.63 -17.98 -0.10
CA GLY A 4 -22.57 -17.14 -0.67
C GLY A 4 -21.72 -16.32 0.29
N GLY A 5 -21.00 -16.96 1.22
CA GLY A 5 -19.82 -16.33 1.83
C GLY A 5 -18.65 -16.37 0.84
N LYS A 6 -18.49 -15.33 0.03
CA LYS A 6 -17.31 -15.09 -0.82
C LYS A 6 -16.45 -14.04 -0.12
N TYR A 7 -15.75 -14.41 0.95
CA TYR A 7 -14.92 -13.46 1.71
C TYR A 7 -13.59 -14.12 2.08
N GLY A 8 -12.60 -13.98 1.20
CA GLY A 8 -11.20 -14.40 1.31
C GLY A 8 -10.23 -13.24 1.01
N PRO A 9 -9.02 -13.47 0.44
CA PRO A 9 -7.91 -12.51 0.31
C PRO A 9 -8.16 -11.25 -0.56
N GLU A 10 -9.37 -11.02 -1.05
CA GLU A 10 -9.78 -9.84 -1.82
C GLU A 10 -9.70 -8.51 -1.04
N THR A 11 -9.75 -8.54 0.29
CA THR A 11 -9.69 -7.34 1.14
C THR A 11 -8.34 -6.61 1.03
N ASP A 12 -7.23 -7.35 0.99
CA ASP A 12 -5.89 -6.78 0.80
C ASP A 12 -5.74 -6.13 -0.59
N SER A 13 -6.42 -6.66 -1.61
CA SER A 13 -6.46 -6.04 -2.94
C SER A 13 -7.17 -4.67 -2.92
N GLY A 14 -8.21 -4.54 -2.09
CA GLY A 14 -8.90 -3.27 -1.85
C GLY A 14 -7.99 -2.24 -1.18
N ILE A 15 -7.22 -2.67 -0.18
CA ILE A 15 -6.25 -1.84 0.55
C ILE A 15 -5.13 -1.37 -0.37
N ALA A 16 -4.47 -2.28 -1.12
CA ALA A 16 -3.37 -1.92 -2.02
C ALA A 16 -3.79 -0.90 -3.08
N ARG A 17 -5.02 -1.00 -3.62
CA ARG A 17 -5.53 -0.03 -4.59
C ARG A 17 -5.65 1.39 -4.01
N ARG A 18 -5.82 1.55 -2.69
CA ARG A 18 -5.83 2.88 -2.05
C ARG A 18 -4.47 3.57 -2.07
N GLY A 19 -3.37 2.82 -2.05
CA GLY A 19 -2.05 3.39 -2.27
C GLY A 19 -1.90 4.03 -3.65
N ILE A 20 -2.46 3.41 -4.68
CA ILE A 20 -2.49 3.99 -6.05
C ILE A 20 -3.35 5.26 -6.08
N HIS A 21 -4.49 5.28 -5.38
CA HIS A 21 -5.31 6.50 -5.29
C HIS A 21 -4.56 7.66 -4.63
N ALA A 22 -3.73 7.37 -3.61
CA ALA A 22 -2.90 8.38 -2.95
C ALA A 22 -1.88 9.01 -3.91
N LEU A 23 -1.26 8.21 -4.81
CA LEU A 23 -0.36 8.72 -5.85
C LEU A 23 -1.06 9.76 -6.74
N GLY A 24 -2.27 9.45 -7.21
CA GLY A 24 -3.08 10.39 -8.00
C GLY A 24 -3.35 11.70 -7.26
N ARG A 25 -3.60 11.65 -5.95
CA ARG A 25 -3.83 12.82 -5.10
C ARG A 25 -2.59 13.72 -4.97
N THR A 26 -1.40 13.16 -5.12
CA THR A 26 -0.12 13.91 -5.09
C THR A 26 0.33 14.43 -6.46
N GLY A 27 -0.49 14.24 -7.51
CA GLY A 27 -0.21 14.73 -8.86
C GLY A 27 0.47 13.71 -9.78
N SER A 28 0.62 12.45 -9.36
CA SER A 28 1.06 11.39 -10.27
C SER A 28 -0.03 11.06 -11.28
N PHE A 29 0.33 11.03 -12.56
CA PHE A 29 -0.53 10.55 -13.65
C PHE A 29 -0.09 9.18 -14.19
N MET A 30 0.85 8.51 -13.49
CA MET A 30 1.30 7.15 -13.79
C MET A 30 1.72 6.97 -15.26
N ALA A 31 2.71 7.77 -15.68
CA ALA A 31 3.21 7.81 -17.06
C ALA A 31 3.67 6.42 -17.55
N HIS A 32 3.74 6.22 -18.87
CA HIS A 32 4.11 4.92 -19.46
C HIS A 32 5.46 4.34 -18.97
N GLY A 33 6.42 5.20 -18.60
CA GLY A 33 7.69 4.79 -18.01
C GLY A 33 7.72 4.70 -16.47
N SER A 34 6.60 4.95 -15.81
CA SER A 34 6.47 4.92 -14.35
C SER A 34 6.21 3.50 -13.87
N GLY A 35 6.99 3.05 -12.87
CA GLY A 35 6.86 1.74 -12.24
C GLY A 35 6.04 1.79 -10.96
N ASP A 36 4.79 2.25 -11.02
CA ASP A 36 3.95 2.44 -9.83
C ASP A 36 3.27 1.13 -9.40
N PHE A 37 3.69 0.57 -8.26
CA PHE A 37 3.12 -0.64 -7.67
C PHE A 37 2.79 -0.43 -6.19
N CYS A 38 1.71 -1.05 -5.72
CA CYS A 38 1.35 -1.07 -4.31
C CYS A 38 1.12 -2.50 -3.84
N ILE A 39 1.69 -2.84 -2.68
CA ILE A 39 1.57 -4.14 -2.04
C ILE A 39 1.02 -3.90 -0.63
N ALA A 40 -0.04 -4.60 -0.28
CA ALA A 40 -0.62 -4.61 1.06
C ALA A 40 -0.47 -6.00 1.67
N PHE A 41 -0.16 -6.05 2.96
CA PHE A 41 -0.13 -7.28 3.73
C PHE A 41 -0.59 -7.01 5.17
N SER A 42 -1.10 -8.04 5.82
CA SER A 42 -1.53 -7.98 7.22
C SER A 42 -0.68 -8.89 8.09
N THR A 43 -0.35 -8.39 9.28
CA THR A 43 0.37 -9.16 10.31
C THR A 43 -0.56 -9.96 11.20
N ARG A 44 -1.89 -9.86 11.04
CA ARG A 44 -2.87 -10.52 11.92
C ARG A 44 -2.85 -12.04 11.81
N ASN A 45 -2.65 -12.57 10.61
CA ASN A 45 -2.77 -14.00 10.32
C ASN A 45 -1.40 -14.65 10.07
N LEU A 46 -0.48 -14.56 11.03
CA LEU A 46 0.87 -15.12 10.92
C LEU A 46 0.84 -16.62 10.61
N ARG A 47 1.71 -17.04 9.70
CA ARG A 47 1.89 -18.45 9.34
C ARG A 47 3.17 -18.98 9.98
N ASN A 48 3.03 -19.95 10.89
CA ASN A 48 4.17 -20.76 11.32
C ASN A 48 4.39 -21.89 10.29
N ILE A 49 5.63 -22.03 9.80
CA ILE A 49 6.00 -22.95 8.71
C ILE A 49 5.84 -24.42 9.16
N GLU A 50 5.87 -24.68 10.46
CA GLU A 50 5.75 -26.01 11.08
C GLU A 50 4.30 -26.38 11.49
N GLY A 51 3.31 -25.52 11.19
CA GLY A 51 1.97 -25.57 11.78
C GLY A 51 0.93 -26.50 11.11
N LYS A 52 -0.11 -26.83 11.90
CA LYS A 52 -1.26 -27.74 11.64
C LYS A 52 -1.92 -27.60 10.24
N ARG A 53 -2.43 -28.73 9.71
CA ARG A 53 -3.14 -28.84 8.41
C ARG A 53 -4.40 -27.98 8.23
N LYS A 54 -5.00 -27.48 9.32
CA LYS A 54 -6.18 -26.58 9.30
C LYS A 54 -5.88 -25.34 10.15
N ARG A 55 -6.26 -24.17 9.65
CA ARG A 55 -6.08 -22.87 10.32
C ARG A 55 -7.38 -22.10 10.35
N VAL A 56 -7.57 -21.35 11.43
CA VAL A 56 -8.57 -20.29 11.51
C VAL A 56 -7.91 -19.00 11.02
N ILE A 57 -8.60 -18.24 10.19
CA ILE A 57 -8.15 -16.95 9.66
C ILE A 57 -9.15 -15.92 10.17
N GLU A 58 -8.63 -14.86 10.77
CA GLU A 58 -9.43 -13.69 11.12
C GLU A 58 -9.52 -12.77 9.91
N ILE A 59 -10.74 -12.41 9.52
CA ILE A 59 -11.02 -11.52 8.39
C ILE A 59 -11.84 -10.36 8.91
N ILE A 60 -11.46 -9.14 8.51
CA ILE A 60 -12.25 -7.94 8.79
C ILE A 60 -13.41 -7.90 7.79
N ALA A 61 -14.62 -7.69 8.29
CA ALA A 61 -15.80 -7.54 7.44
C ALA A 61 -15.69 -6.30 6.55
N ASP A 62 -16.14 -6.40 5.30
CA ASP A 62 -15.99 -5.36 4.27
C ASP A 62 -16.56 -4.00 4.71
N GLU A 63 -17.67 -4.01 5.44
CA GLU A 63 -18.34 -2.81 5.96
C GLU A 63 -17.45 -2.03 6.94
N SER A 64 -16.47 -2.69 7.54
CA SER A 64 -15.52 -2.11 8.50
C SER A 64 -14.21 -1.65 7.87
N LEU A 65 -14.04 -1.80 6.54
CA LEU A 65 -12.80 -1.42 5.85
C LEU A 65 -12.70 0.07 5.50
N SER A 66 -13.83 0.79 5.43
CA SER A 66 -13.84 2.21 5.03
C SER A 66 -12.86 3.08 5.82
N PRO A 67 -12.75 2.97 7.17
CA PRO A 67 -11.73 3.71 7.92
C PRO A 67 -10.29 3.36 7.53
N LEU A 68 -10.02 2.09 7.21
CA LEU A 68 -8.68 1.65 6.78
C LEU A 68 -8.34 2.23 5.40
N PHE A 69 -9.32 2.35 4.50
CA PHE A 69 -9.08 2.97 3.19
C PHE A 69 -8.69 4.44 3.31
N VAL A 70 -9.35 5.19 4.20
CA VAL A 70 -8.97 6.58 4.48
C VAL A 70 -7.55 6.65 5.05
N ALA A 71 -7.27 5.83 6.07
CA ALA A 71 -5.96 5.79 6.71
C ALA A 71 -4.83 5.46 5.72
N VAL A 72 -5.05 4.54 4.78
CA VAL A 72 -4.06 4.20 3.74
C VAL A 72 -3.81 5.37 2.81
N VAL A 73 -4.87 6.06 2.36
CA VAL A 73 -4.70 7.23 1.48
C VAL A 73 -3.91 8.32 2.18
N GLU A 74 -4.26 8.65 3.43
CA GLU A 74 -3.57 9.67 4.22
C GLU A 74 -2.11 9.31 4.48
N ALA A 75 -1.86 8.08 4.96
CA ALA A 75 -0.51 7.62 5.28
C ALA A 75 0.41 7.60 4.04
N VAL A 76 -0.09 7.15 2.88
CA VAL A 76 0.72 7.12 1.65
C VAL A 76 0.96 8.53 1.11
N THR A 77 -0.05 9.42 1.15
CA THR A 77 0.13 10.82 0.76
C THR A 77 1.15 11.53 1.64
N GLU A 78 1.09 11.35 2.96
CA GLU A 78 2.08 11.92 3.87
C GLU A 78 3.47 11.33 3.66
N ALA A 79 3.58 10.01 3.44
CA ALA A 79 4.86 9.37 3.14
C ALA A 79 5.52 9.91 1.86
N LEU A 80 4.72 10.21 0.83
CA LEU A 80 5.21 10.84 -0.41
C LEU A 80 5.74 12.26 -0.15
N TYR A 81 5.00 13.07 0.61
CA TYR A 81 5.48 14.41 0.98
C TYR A 81 6.76 14.33 1.83
N ASN A 82 6.80 13.43 2.80
CA ASN A 82 7.97 13.18 3.63
C ASN A 82 9.19 12.74 2.80
N SER A 83 8.98 11.96 1.73
CA SER A 83 10.06 11.59 0.82
C SER A 83 10.68 12.79 0.10
N LEU A 84 9.93 13.87 -0.10
CA LEU A 84 10.41 15.11 -0.74
C LEU A 84 11.05 16.03 0.29
N THR A 85 10.37 16.28 1.41
CA THR A 85 10.79 17.24 2.45
C THR A 85 11.95 16.73 3.30
N MET A 86 12.14 15.40 3.40
CA MET A 86 13.28 14.81 4.09
C MET A 86 14.40 14.36 3.14
N ALA A 87 14.27 14.60 1.83
CA ALA A 87 15.32 14.29 0.88
C ALA A 87 16.60 15.07 1.23
N LYS A 88 17.76 14.46 0.99
CA LYS A 88 19.06 15.13 1.08
C LYS A 88 19.66 15.25 -0.30
N THR A 89 20.26 16.41 -0.59
CA THR A 89 20.99 16.62 -1.83
C THR A 89 22.09 15.57 -1.99
N THR A 90 22.11 14.90 -3.13
CA THR A 90 23.09 13.84 -3.44
C THR A 90 23.61 13.96 -4.86
N SER A 91 24.84 13.48 -5.06
CA SER A 91 25.50 13.39 -6.37
C SER A 91 25.23 12.03 -7.01
N GLY A 92 24.97 12.01 -8.32
CA GLY A 92 24.75 10.78 -9.08
C GLY A 92 26.03 10.11 -9.59
N PHE A 93 25.87 8.98 -10.29
CA PHE A 93 26.97 8.27 -10.94
C PHE A 93 27.72 9.18 -11.92
N MET A 94 29.06 9.17 -11.86
CA MET A 94 29.96 10.02 -12.67
C MET A 94 29.70 11.54 -12.59
N GLY A 95 29.18 12.04 -11.46
CA GLY A 95 28.93 13.47 -11.30
C GLY A 95 27.73 13.99 -12.12
N ALA A 96 26.89 13.07 -12.63
CA ALA A 96 25.62 13.44 -13.25
C ALA A 96 24.74 14.22 -12.24
N ARG A 97 24.06 15.23 -12.79
CA ARG A 97 23.46 16.39 -12.12
C ARG A 97 22.62 16.07 -10.86
N TRP A 98 22.79 16.96 -9.89
CA TRP A 98 22.17 17.04 -8.56
C TRP A 98 20.65 16.80 -8.55
N ARG A 99 20.18 16.01 -7.58
CA ARG A 99 18.81 16.15 -7.06
C ARG A 99 18.90 17.03 -5.82
N GLU A 100 18.32 18.22 -5.91
CA GLU A 100 18.24 19.16 -4.79
C GLU A 100 17.08 18.79 -3.87
N SER A 101 17.30 18.87 -2.56
CA SER A 101 16.21 18.82 -1.58
C SER A 101 15.43 20.14 -1.61
N ILE A 102 14.11 20.04 -1.43
CA ILE A 102 13.21 21.21 -1.27
C ILE A 102 13.30 21.83 0.11
#